data_AF-A0A672QEU7-F1
#
_entry.id   AF-A0A672QEU7-F1
#
_cell.length_a   1.000
_cell.length_b   1.000
_cell.length_c   1.000
_cell.angle_alpha   90.00
_cell.angle_beta   90.00
_cell.angle_gamma   90.00
#
_symmetry.space_group_name_H-M   'P 1'
#
loop_
_entity.id
_entity.type
_entity.pdbx_description
1 polymer ?
#
loop_
_entity_poly.entity_id
_entity_poly.type
_entity_poly.pdbx_seq_one_letter_code
_entity_poly.pdbx_strand_id
1 'polypeptide(L)'
;MCVFWWCLSGGSRCLVWITVGLGLICVLLLVFIILQHITITAERDLIKSYKNTAEEFNQTINSLQDNYTDSTRKNLELETRVKDLTAEKNQLQSNFSSLNQKKLEDRGADLVIINSEEKQVSLCECLFISSFIKDRVWIGLSDTENEGIMKWVDNSTLKPGFWLNGEPNNQDGDEDCIELMPSNPVLNNWNDLPCSQKRKGFCEK
;
A
#
# COMPACT_ATOMS: atom_id res chain seq x y z
N MET A 1 -65.20 -71.03 -8.20
CA MET A 1 -66.53 -71.48 -8.67
C MET A 1 -67.34 -72.30 -7.66
N CYS A 2 -66.75 -72.89 -6.61
CA CYS A 2 -67.52 -73.70 -5.63
C CYS A 2 -68.29 -72.91 -4.55
N VAL A 3 -67.96 -71.63 -4.30
CA VAL A 3 -68.62 -70.82 -3.25
C VAL A 3 -70.05 -70.42 -3.63
N PHE A 4 -70.34 -70.31 -4.94
CA PHE A 4 -71.64 -69.87 -5.42
C PHE A 4 -72.76 -70.93 -5.28
N TRP A 5 -72.43 -72.23 -5.28
CA TRP A 5 -73.45 -73.29 -5.26
C TRP A 5 -73.97 -73.60 -3.85
N TRP A 6 -73.24 -73.23 -2.79
CA TRP A 6 -73.69 -73.42 -1.40
C TRP A 6 -74.67 -72.35 -0.91
N CYS A 7 -74.74 -71.20 -1.61
CA CYS A 7 -75.57 -70.06 -1.22
C CYS A 7 -77.07 -70.24 -1.57
N LEU A 8 -77.39 -71.16 -2.51
CA LEU A 8 -78.77 -71.40 -3.00
C LEU A 8 -79.61 -72.34 -2.12
N SER A 9 -79.02 -73.04 -1.14
CA SER A 9 -79.75 -73.95 -0.22
C SER A 9 -79.90 -73.41 1.20
N GLY A 10 -79.28 -72.27 1.54
CA GLY A 10 -79.25 -71.69 2.89
C GLY A 10 -79.35 -70.16 2.89
N GLY A 11 -80.50 -69.63 2.46
CA GLY A 11 -80.75 -68.25 2.01
C GLY A 11 -80.65 -67.09 3.04
N SER A 12 -79.92 -67.22 4.14
CA SER A 12 -79.67 -66.07 5.04
C SER A 12 -78.26 -66.02 5.62
N ARG A 13 -77.60 -67.17 5.83
CA ARG A 13 -76.24 -67.21 6.38
C ARG A 13 -75.18 -66.70 5.40
N CYS A 14 -75.37 -66.92 4.09
CA CYS A 14 -74.45 -66.49 3.04
C CYS A 14 -74.39 -64.96 2.88
N LEU A 15 -75.53 -64.27 2.97
CA LEU A 15 -75.62 -62.80 2.92
C LEU A 15 -74.96 -62.12 4.12
N VAL A 16 -75.02 -62.74 5.29
CA VAL A 16 -74.35 -62.25 6.51
C VAL A 16 -72.82 -62.27 6.34
N TRP A 17 -72.24 -63.33 5.78
CA TRP A 17 -70.79 -63.39 5.54
C TRP A 17 -70.31 -62.39 4.49
N ILE A 18 -71.11 -62.13 3.44
CA ILE A 18 -70.79 -61.12 2.42
C ILE A 18 -70.82 -59.72 3.02
N THR A 19 -71.84 -59.38 3.81
CA THR A 19 -71.95 -58.06 4.46
C THR A 19 -70.87 -57.84 5.50
N VAL A 20 -70.52 -58.86 6.30
CA VAL A 20 -69.37 -58.82 7.22
C VAL A 20 -68.06 -58.65 6.46
N GLY A 21 -67.86 -59.37 5.34
CA GLY A 21 -66.67 -59.24 4.49
C GLY A 21 -66.53 -57.84 3.88
N LEU A 22 -67.61 -57.28 3.33
CA LEU A 22 -67.62 -55.91 2.80
C LEU A 22 -67.37 -54.86 3.88
N GLY A 23 -67.92 -55.06 5.08
CA GLY A 23 -67.66 -54.19 6.23
C GLY A 23 -66.18 -54.20 6.64
N LEU A 24 -65.56 -55.38 6.72
CA LEU A 24 -64.14 -55.52 7.03
C LEU A 24 -63.25 -54.88 5.95
N ILE A 25 -63.58 -55.08 4.67
CA ILE A 25 -62.88 -54.44 3.56
C ILE A 25 -62.98 -52.91 3.66
N CYS A 26 -64.16 -52.37 3.98
CA CYS A 26 -64.35 -50.93 4.17
C CYS A 26 -63.47 -50.38 5.29
N VAL A 27 -63.42 -51.07 6.44
CA VAL A 27 -62.56 -50.68 7.57
C VAL A 27 -61.08 -50.71 7.18
N LEU A 28 -60.62 -51.75 6.48
CA LEU A 28 -59.24 -51.84 6.01
C LEU A 28 -58.88 -50.72 5.02
N LEU A 29 -59.79 -50.37 4.11
CA LEU A 29 -59.59 -49.25 3.17
C LEU A 29 -59.51 -47.91 3.90
N LEU A 30 -60.36 -47.68 4.90
CA LEU A 30 -60.31 -46.45 5.71
C LEU A 30 -58.99 -46.34 6.47
N VAL A 31 -58.51 -47.43 7.07
CA VAL A 31 -57.21 -47.44 7.76
C VAL A 31 -56.07 -47.14 6.78
N PHE A 32 -56.07 -47.74 5.60
CA PHE A 32 -55.06 -47.47 4.57
C PHE A 32 -55.07 -45.99 4.13
N ILE A 33 -56.25 -45.41 3.91
CA ILE A 33 -56.39 -43.99 3.55
C ILE A 33 -55.85 -43.08 4.65
N ILE A 34 -56.13 -43.39 5.92
CA ILE A 34 -55.63 -42.61 7.07
C ILE A 34 -54.09 -42.67 7.12
N LEU A 35 -53.50 -43.86 6.97
CA LEU A 35 -52.05 -44.02 6.95
C LEU A 35 -51.41 -43.24 5.79
N GLN A 36 -51.98 -43.33 4.58
CA GLN A 36 -51.52 -42.56 3.43
C GLN A 36 -51.61 -41.05 3.69
N HIS A 37 -52.70 -40.58 4.30
CA HIS A 37 -52.85 -39.16 4.62
C HIS A 37 -51.80 -38.68 5.63
N ILE A 38 -51.50 -39.48 6.66
CA ILE A 38 -50.46 -39.17 7.65
C ILE A 38 -49.09 -39.07 6.96
N THR A 39 -48.72 -40.06 6.14
CA THR A 39 -47.43 -40.06 5.42
C THR A 39 -47.31 -38.87 4.47
N ILE A 40 -48.33 -38.59 3.66
CA ILE A 40 -48.33 -37.44 2.74
C ILE A 40 -48.23 -36.12 3.50
N THR A 41 -48.89 -36.01 4.66
CA THR A 41 -48.83 -34.79 5.48
C THR A 41 -47.41 -34.58 6.01
N ALA A 42 -46.77 -35.64 6.53
CA ALA A 42 -45.40 -35.58 7.01
C ALA A 42 -44.41 -35.20 5.90
N GLU A 43 -44.55 -35.76 4.70
CA GLU A 43 -43.71 -35.39 3.53
C GLU A 43 -43.93 -33.93 3.11
N ARG A 44 -45.17 -33.43 3.12
CA ARG A 44 -45.46 -32.02 2.80
C ARG A 44 -44.83 -31.07 3.80
N ASP A 45 -44.92 -31.38 5.09
CA ASP A 45 -44.32 -30.56 6.14
C ASP A 45 -42.80 -30.53 6.02
N LEU A 46 -42.20 -31.69 5.74
CA LEU A 46 -40.78 -31.81 5.45
C LEU A 46 -40.37 -30.96 4.23
N ILE A 47 -41.10 -31.08 3.11
CA ILE A 47 -40.85 -30.29 1.89
C ILE A 47 -40.99 -28.79 2.17
N LYS A 48 -41.97 -28.38 2.97
CA LYS A 48 -42.16 -26.97 3.34
C LYS A 48 -40.97 -26.46 4.16
N SER A 49 -40.48 -27.27 5.10
CA SER A 49 -39.27 -26.95 5.86
C SER A 49 -38.06 -26.78 4.94
N TYR A 50 -37.83 -27.73 4.02
CA TYR A 50 -36.71 -27.63 3.07
C TYR A 50 -36.80 -26.39 2.17
N LYS A 51 -38.00 -26.02 1.72
CA LYS A 51 -38.21 -24.81 0.91
C LYS A 51 -37.85 -23.55 1.68
N ASN A 52 -38.30 -23.43 2.93
CA ASN A 52 -38.00 -22.26 3.76
C ASN A 52 -36.48 -22.12 3.97
N THR A 53 -35.78 -23.21 4.30
CA THR A 53 -34.32 -23.19 4.46
C THR A 53 -33.60 -22.83 3.16
N ALA A 54 -34.09 -23.31 2.01
CA ALA A 54 -33.53 -22.94 0.71
C ALA A 54 -33.71 -21.44 0.41
N GLU A 55 -34.83 -20.85 0.83
CA GLU A 55 -35.11 -19.43 0.66
C GLU A 55 -34.21 -18.54 1.56
N GLU A 56 -34.02 -18.93 2.83
CA GLU A 56 -33.08 -18.25 3.75
C GLU A 56 -31.64 -18.32 3.21
N PHE A 57 -31.24 -19.48 2.69
CA PHE A 57 -29.93 -19.64 2.06
C PHE A 57 -29.78 -18.74 0.83
N ASN A 58 -30.82 -18.66 -0.01
CA ASN A 58 -30.83 -17.79 -1.18
C ASN A 58 -30.74 -16.29 -0.80
N GLN A 59 -31.44 -15.88 0.25
CA GLN A 59 -31.33 -14.51 0.79
C GLN A 59 -29.90 -14.21 1.25
N THR A 60 -29.26 -15.17 1.94
CA THR A 60 -27.87 -15.03 2.38
C THR A 60 -26.92 -14.90 1.19
N ILE A 61 -27.08 -15.72 0.16
CA ILE A 61 -26.30 -15.62 -1.09
C ILE A 61 -26.43 -14.23 -1.72
N ASN A 62 -27.66 -13.73 -1.85
CA ASN A 62 -27.88 -12.41 -2.45
C ASN A 62 -27.21 -11.30 -1.63
N SER A 63 -27.30 -11.36 -0.29
CA SER A 63 -26.63 -10.38 0.57
C SER A 63 -25.10 -10.43 0.46
N LEU A 64 -24.52 -11.62 0.33
CA LEU A 64 -23.08 -11.80 0.14
C LEU A 64 -22.63 -11.30 -1.23
N GLN A 65 -23.45 -11.54 -2.26
CA GLN A 65 -23.21 -11.04 -3.61
C GLN A 65 -23.22 -9.51 -3.65
N ASP A 66 -24.18 -8.86 -2.99
CA ASP A 66 -24.25 -7.41 -2.90
C ASP A 66 -23.04 -6.82 -2.18
N ASN A 67 -22.64 -7.41 -1.05
CA ASN A 67 -21.45 -6.98 -0.31
C ASN A 67 -20.17 -7.15 -1.15
N TYR A 68 -20.04 -8.26 -1.86
CA TYR A 68 -18.90 -8.52 -2.74
C TYR A 68 -18.82 -7.49 -3.88
N THR A 69 -19.95 -7.16 -4.51
CA THR A 69 -20.00 -6.15 -5.58
C THR A 69 -19.71 -4.74 -5.07
N ASP A 70 -20.20 -4.34 -3.89
CA ASP A 70 -19.84 -3.07 -3.24
C ASP A 70 -18.34 -2.99 -2.95
N SER A 71 -17.77 -4.05 -2.38
CA SER A 71 -16.33 -4.12 -2.10
C SER A 71 -15.49 -4.05 -3.38
N THR A 72 -15.93 -4.71 -4.44
CA THR A 72 -15.26 -4.67 -5.75
C THR A 72 -15.28 -3.26 -6.34
N ARG A 73 -16.41 -2.54 -6.25
CA ARG A 73 -16.51 -1.15 -6.70
C ARG A 73 -15.58 -0.22 -5.93
N LYS A 74 -15.52 -0.36 -4.60
CA LYS A 74 -14.61 0.46 -3.76
C LYS A 74 -13.14 0.20 -4.11
N ASN A 75 -12.77 -1.05 -4.37
CA ASN A 75 -11.41 -1.38 -4.81
C ASN A 75 -11.07 -0.71 -6.14
N LEU A 76 -11.97 -0.76 -7.13
CA LEU A 76 -11.75 -0.09 -8.42
C LEU A 76 -11.63 1.44 -8.28
N GLU A 77 -12.41 2.03 -7.38
CA GLU A 77 -12.32 3.46 -7.07
C GLU A 77 -10.97 3.81 -6.43
N LEU A 78 -10.50 2.99 -5.49
CA LEU A 78 -9.18 3.17 -4.87
C LEU A 78 -8.04 3.00 -5.87
N GLU A 79 -8.12 2.02 -6.78
CA GLU A 79 -7.13 1.84 -7.86
C GLU A 79 -7.04 3.07 -8.75
N THR A 80 -8.18 3.68 -9.08
CA THR A 80 -8.22 4.92 -9.88
C THR A 80 -7.55 6.07 -9.13
N ARG A 81 -7.88 6.27 -7.85
CA ARG A 81 -7.26 7.31 -7.02
C ARG A 81 -5.75 7.12 -6.88
N VAL A 82 -5.27 5.89 -6.72
CA VAL A 82 -3.84 5.58 -6.64
C VAL A 82 -3.13 5.95 -7.94
N LYS A 83 -3.76 5.69 -9.10
CA LYS A 83 -3.20 6.07 -10.40
C LYS A 83 -3.11 7.59 -10.56
N ASP A 84 -4.14 8.32 -10.20
CA ASP A 84 -4.17 9.79 -10.28
C ASP A 84 -3.13 10.41 -9.34
N LEU A 85 -3.05 9.94 -8.10
CA LEU A 85 -2.02 10.37 -7.14
C LEU A 85 -0.60 10.04 -7.62
N THR A 86 -0.42 8.91 -8.31
CA THR A 86 0.87 8.56 -8.90
C THR A 86 1.25 9.51 -10.04
N ALA A 87 0.29 9.90 -10.87
CA ALA A 87 0.50 10.89 -11.93
C ALA A 87 0.84 12.26 -11.34
N GLU A 88 0.11 12.70 -10.31
CA GLU A 88 0.36 13.95 -9.59
C GLU A 88 1.75 13.95 -8.92
N LYS A 89 2.12 12.84 -8.26
CA LYS A 89 3.46 12.65 -7.69
C LYS A 89 4.54 12.79 -8.76
N ASN A 90 4.38 12.15 -9.91
CA ASN A 90 5.36 12.22 -11.00
C ASN A 90 5.48 13.66 -11.55
N GLN A 91 4.37 14.38 -11.64
CA GLN A 91 4.36 15.77 -12.05
C GLN A 91 5.09 16.66 -11.03
N LEU A 92 4.81 16.48 -9.73
CA LEU A 92 5.50 17.20 -8.66
C LEU A 92 6.99 16.88 -8.63
N GLN A 93 7.38 15.62 -8.84
CA GLN A 93 8.78 15.21 -8.95
C GLN A 93 9.47 15.94 -10.11
N SER A 94 8.84 15.99 -11.28
CA SER A 94 9.36 16.72 -12.44
C SER A 94 9.50 18.23 -12.15
N ASN A 95 8.47 18.83 -11.56
CA ASN A 95 8.48 20.23 -11.16
C ASN A 95 9.56 20.54 -10.12
N PHE A 96 9.79 19.63 -9.16
CA PHE A 96 10.84 19.78 -8.16
C PHE A 96 12.23 19.67 -8.81
N SER A 97 12.42 18.72 -9.72
CA SER A 97 13.66 18.59 -10.50
C SER A 97 13.93 19.84 -11.34
N SER A 98 12.91 20.39 -12.00
CA SER A 98 13.06 21.61 -12.81
C SER A 98 13.27 22.86 -11.95
N LEU A 99 12.65 22.94 -10.77
CA LEU A 99 12.92 24.00 -9.79
C LEU A 99 14.33 23.91 -9.22
N ASN A 100 14.83 22.70 -8.96
CA ASN A 100 16.22 22.51 -8.54
C ASN A 100 17.17 22.90 -9.66
N GLN A 101 16.92 22.45 -10.89
CA GLN A 101 17.71 22.88 -12.05
C GLN A 101 17.69 24.41 -12.21
N LYS A 102 16.51 25.03 -12.13
CA LYS A 102 16.38 26.49 -12.18
C LYS A 102 17.07 27.17 -11.00
N LYS A 103 17.04 26.58 -9.81
CA LYS A 103 17.75 27.09 -8.63
C LYS A 103 19.26 26.97 -8.80
N LEU A 104 19.75 25.91 -9.45
CA LEU A 104 21.17 25.79 -9.86
C LEU A 104 21.53 26.83 -10.94
N GLU A 105 20.63 27.12 -11.89
CA GLU A 105 20.86 28.11 -12.95
C GLU A 105 20.76 29.58 -12.45
N ASP A 106 19.78 29.90 -11.60
CA ASP A 106 19.60 31.22 -10.97
C ASP A 106 20.68 31.45 -9.89
N ARG A 107 21.20 30.38 -9.28
CA ARG A 107 22.47 30.38 -8.54
C ARG A 107 23.62 30.02 -9.48
N GLY A 108 23.76 30.71 -10.61
CA GLY A 108 24.98 30.72 -11.45
C GLY A 108 26.26 31.23 -10.73
N ALA A 109 26.41 30.87 -9.46
CA ALA A 109 27.49 31.00 -8.52
C ALA A 109 27.53 29.73 -7.65
N ASP A 110 27.77 28.57 -8.26
CA ASP A 110 27.83 27.28 -7.55
C ASP A 110 29.16 27.16 -6.80
N LEU A 111 29.10 27.23 -5.47
CA LEU A 111 30.25 27.02 -4.60
C LEU A 111 30.93 25.68 -4.92
N VAL A 112 32.24 25.71 -5.18
CA VAL A 112 32.96 24.55 -5.72
C VAL A 112 32.89 23.31 -4.82
N ILE A 113 32.64 22.15 -5.43
CA ILE A 113 32.64 20.84 -4.75
C ILE A 113 34.03 20.21 -4.87
N ILE A 114 34.64 19.78 -3.77
CA ILE A 114 35.98 19.19 -3.80
C ILE A 114 35.93 17.73 -3.31
N ASN A 115 35.81 16.81 -4.25
CA ASN A 115 35.63 15.38 -3.98
C ASN A 115 36.82 14.49 -4.38
N SER A 116 37.92 15.09 -4.83
CA SER A 116 39.16 14.41 -5.19
C SER A 116 40.39 15.27 -4.87
N GLU A 117 41.52 14.62 -4.63
CA GLU A 117 42.82 15.30 -4.45
C GLU A 117 43.20 16.10 -5.70
N GLU A 118 42.96 15.56 -6.90
CA GLU A 118 43.21 16.26 -8.16
C GLU A 118 42.47 17.59 -8.24
N LYS A 119 41.19 17.60 -7.82
CA LYS A 119 40.37 18.82 -7.82
C LYS A 119 40.84 19.82 -6.77
N GLN A 120 41.24 19.35 -5.59
CA GLN A 120 41.85 20.18 -4.54
C GLN A 120 43.15 20.84 -5.01
N VAL A 121 44.03 20.07 -5.67
CA VAL A 121 45.30 20.57 -6.22
C VAL A 121 45.03 21.58 -7.34
N SER A 122 44.19 21.24 -8.31
CA SER A 122 43.85 22.10 -9.44
C SER A 122 43.25 23.43 -8.98
N LEU A 123 42.36 23.41 -7.98
CA LEU A 123 41.80 24.62 -7.39
C LEU A 123 42.91 25.44 -6.73
N CYS A 124 43.70 24.85 -5.83
CA CYS A 124 44.79 25.58 -5.18
C CYS A 124 45.75 26.21 -6.19
N GLU A 125 46.15 25.49 -7.24
CA GLU A 125 47.00 26.02 -8.32
C GLU A 125 46.34 27.20 -9.04
N CYS A 126 45.04 27.11 -9.36
CA CYS A 126 44.29 28.21 -9.97
C CYS A 126 44.29 29.46 -9.08
N LEU A 127 44.11 29.28 -7.76
CA LEU A 127 44.13 30.36 -6.77
C LEU A 127 45.50 31.01 -6.68
N PHE A 128 46.56 30.21 -6.63
CA PHE A 128 47.95 30.67 -6.61
C PHE A 128 48.32 31.46 -7.87
N ILE A 129 47.93 31.00 -9.06
CA ILE A 129 48.28 31.64 -10.34
C ILE A 129 47.49 32.93 -10.54
N SER A 130 46.25 33.01 -10.05
CA SER A 130 45.36 34.15 -10.32
C SER A 130 45.90 35.50 -9.83
N SER A 131 46.93 35.56 -8.98
CA SER A 131 47.50 36.78 -8.35
C SER A 131 46.51 37.64 -7.53
N PHE A 132 45.21 37.35 -7.63
CA PHE A 132 44.09 38.04 -6.99
C PHE A 132 43.60 37.36 -5.71
N ILE A 133 43.96 36.09 -5.46
CA ILE A 133 43.32 35.29 -4.41
C ILE A 133 44.37 34.54 -3.59
N LYS A 134 45.05 35.29 -2.71
CA LYS A 134 45.55 34.74 -1.43
C LYS A 134 44.45 34.72 -0.36
N ASP A 135 43.29 35.27 -0.68
CA ASP A 135 42.17 35.37 0.24
C ASP A 135 41.55 33.99 0.45
N ARG A 136 41.11 33.76 1.69
CA ARG A 136 40.34 32.58 2.06
C ARG A 136 38.98 32.62 1.39
N VAL A 137 38.48 31.48 0.96
CA VAL A 137 37.28 31.40 0.12
C VAL A 137 36.33 30.34 0.60
N TRP A 138 35.03 30.58 0.42
CA TRP A 138 34.01 29.59 0.68
C TRP A 138 34.05 28.48 -0.38
N ILE A 139 33.97 27.24 0.10
CA ILE A 139 33.71 26.06 -0.73
C ILE A 139 32.27 25.58 -0.50
N GLY A 140 31.78 24.69 -1.36
CA GLY A 140 30.40 24.24 -1.35
C GLY A 140 30.07 23.22 -0.26
N LEU A 141 30.76 23.24 0.87
CA LEU A 141 30.64 22.27 1.96
C LEU A 141 30.09 22.96 3.20
N SER A 142 29.07 22.37 3.84
CA SER A 142 28.47 22.87 5.08
C SER A 142 27.66 21.78 5.78
N ASP A 143 27.39 21.93 7.07
CA ASP A 143 26.45 21.11 7.84
C ASP A 143 25.26 21.91 8.40
N THR A 144 25.04 23.13 7.89
CA THR A 144 23.88 24.01 8.19
C THR A 144 22.50 23.33 8.15
N GLU A 145 22.32 22.25 7.38
CA GLU A 145 21.07 21.49 7.35
C GLU A 145 20.91 20.53 8.54
N ASN A 146 22.02 19.94 8.98
CA ASN A 146 22.05 18.97 10.05
C ASN A 146 23.45 18.92 10.69
N GLU A 147 23.57 19.56 11.85
CA GLU A 147 24.77 19.60 12.68
C GLU A 147 25.54 18.27 12.72
N GLY A 148 26.84 18.33 12.41
CA GLY A 148 27.74 17.18 12.40
C GLY A 148 27.62 16.28 11.17
N ILE A 149 26.72 16.57 10.21
CA ILE A 149 26.62 15.89 8.92
C ILE A 149 26.98 16.85 7.80
N MET A 150 28.26 16.84 7.44
CA MET A 150 28.78 17.68 6.38
C MET A 150 28.31 17.23 4.99
N LYS A 151 27.68 18.16 4.27
CA LYS A 151 27.13 17.95 2.92
C LYS A 151 27.65 18.98 1.93
N TRP A 152 27.84 18.51 0.72
CA TRP A 152 28.10 19.37 -0.43
C TRP A 152 26.80 20.01 -0.94
N VAL A 153 26.92 21.11 -1.69
CA VAL A 153 25.78 21.78 -2.35
C VAL A 153 25.00 20.87 -3.32
N ASP A 154 25.58 19.77 -3.80
CA ASP A 154 24.92 18.72 -4.60
C ASP A 154 24.23 17.64 -3.74
N ASN A 155 24.18 17.82 -2.42
CA ASN A 155 23.63 16.90 -1.42
C ASN A 155 24.42 15.58 -1.29
N SER A 156 25.64 15.50 -1.84
CA SER A 156 26.56 14.38 -1.58
C SER A 156 27.22 14.51 -0.21
N THR A 157 27.54 13.39 0.41
CA THR A 157 28.19 13.35 1.73
C THR A 157 29.69 13.53 1.62
N LEU A 158 30.28 14.22 2.60
CA LEU A 158 31.73 14.38 2.71
C LEU A 158 32.47 13.02 2.78
N LYS A 159 33.48 12.86 1.94
CA LYS A 159 34.55 11.84 2.05
C LYS A 159 35.72 12.42 2.89
N PRO A 160 36.83 11.73 3.19
CA PRO A 160 37.91 12.33 3.97
C PRO A 160 38.28 13.74 3.45
N GLY A 161 38.14 14.74 4.31
CA GLY A 161 38.34 16.15 3.96
C GLY A 161 39.80 16.58 4.07
N PHE A 162 40.12 17.75 3.51
CA PHE A 162 41.47 18.32 3.53
C PHE A 162 41.64 19.33 4.68
N TRP A 163 41.22 18.90 5.87
CA TRP A 163 41.18 19.73 7.08
C TRP A 163 42.54 20.27 7.49
N LEU A 164 42.54 21.50 7.99
CA LEU A 164 43.69 22.04 8.70
C LEU A 164 43.92 21.22 9.99
N ASN A 165 45.16 21.09 10.45
CA ASN A 165 45.44 20.45 11.74
C ASN A 165 44.65 21.12 12.87
N GLY A 166 43.74 20.36 13.50
CA GLY A 166 42.86 20.86 14.57
C GLY A 166 41.42 21.09 14.12
N GLU A 167 41.15 21.04 12.82
CA GLU A 167 39.83 21.26 12.22
C GLU A 167 39.15 19.94 11.81
N PRO A 168 37.80 19.94 11.67
CA PRO A 168 36.89 21.01 12.07
C PRO A 168 36.76 21.08 13.59
N ASN A 169 36.74 22.29 14.15
CA ASN A 169 36.78 22.49 15.59
C ASN A 169 35.44 22.95 16.19
N ASN A 170 34.50 23.39 15.33
CA ASN A 170 33.21 23.93 15.67
C ASN A 170 33.24 24.93 16.83
N GLN A 171 34.05 25.98 16.69
CA GLN A 171 34.27 26.99 17.72
C GLN A 171 32.93 27.62 18.13
N ASP A 172 32.66 27.64 19.44
CA ASP A 172 31.42 28.19 20.03
C ASP A 172 30.11 27.50 19.55
N GLY A 173 30.19 26.42 18.75
CA GLY A 173 29.05 25.67 18.24
C GLY A 173 28.27 26.36 17.14
N ASP A 174 28.90 27.22 16.34
CA ASP A 174 28.28 28.01 15.25
C ASP A 174 29.15 28.03 13.97
N GLU A 175 29.98 27.02 13.74
CA GLU A 175 30.87 26.97 12.55
C GLU A 175 30.37 26.00 11.48
N ASP A 176 29.32 26.40 10.76
CA ASP A 176 28.68 25.48 9.82
C ASP A 176 29.20 25.57 8.37
N CYS A 177 30.08 26.54 8.06
CA CYS A 177 30.54 26.83 6.70
C CYS A 177 32.04 26.62 6.53
N ILE A 178 32.45 26.03 5.41
CA ILE A 178 33.85 25.65 5.21
C ILE A 178 34.59 26.61 4.29
N GLU A 179 35.69 27.19 4.79
CA GLU A 179 36.63 27.97 4.00
C GLU A 179 37.85 27.13 3.57
N LEU A 180 38.35 27.42 2.37
CA LEU A 180 39.63 26.95 1.85
C LEU A 180 40.67 28.07 2.00
N MET A 181 41.84 27.72 2.53
CA MET A 181 42.96 28.63 2.78
C MET A 181 44.13 28.32 1.83
N PRO A 182 44.26 29.01 0.68
CA PRO A 182 45.28 28.66 -0.32
C PRO A 182 46.71 28.80 0.20
N SER A 183 46.94 29.64 1.22
CA SER A 183 48.24 29.84 1.86
C SER A 183 48.79 28.63 2.60
N ASN A 184 47.94 27.66 2.93
CA ASN A 184 48.28 26.47 3.70
C ASN A 184 48.58 25.28 2.77
N PRO A 185 49.21 24.20 3.25
CA PRO A 185 49.51 23.04 2.42
C PRO A 185 48.26 22.52 1.70
N VAL A 186 48.41 22.20 0.41
CA VAL A 186 47.28 21.94 -0.51
C VAL A 186 46.29 20.89 0.00
N LEU A 187 46.75 19.88 0.74
CA LEU A 187 45.90 18.79 1.26
C LEU A 187 45.53 18.95 2.75
N ASN A 188 45.78 20.13 3.34
CA ASN A 188 45.62 20.41 4.77
C ASN A 188 45.36 21.92 4.95
N ASN A 189 44.19 22.38 4.48
CA ASN A 189 43.88 23.79 4.37
C ASN A 189 42.39 24.18 4.47
N TRP A 190 41.52 23.28 4.95
CA TRP A 190 40.12 23.60 5.22
C TRP A 190 39.90 24.00 6.68
N ASN A 191 38.96 24.91 6.91
CA ASN A 191 38.54 25.38 8.23
C ASN A 191 37.03 25.57 8.22
N ASP A 192 36.35 25.14 9.26
CA ASP A 192 34.98 25.55 9.55
C ASP A 192 34.97 26.95 10.17
N LEU A 193 33.97 27.75 9.84
CA LEU A 193 33.77 29.09 10.38
C LEU A 193 32.27 29.41 10.37
N PRO A 194 31.83 30.41 11.16
CA PRO A 194 30.46 30.86 11.07
C PRO A 194 30.14 31.39 9.68
N CYS A 195 29.03 30.94 9.11
CA CYS A 195 28.58 31.34 7.78
C CYS A 195 28.35 32.85 7.63
N SER A 196 28.27 33.59 8.73
CA SER A 196 28.16 35.06 8.75
C SER A 196 29.44 35.78 8.32
N GLN A 197 30.57 35.07 8.21
CA GLN A 197 31.84 35.65 7.78
C GLN A 197 31.81 36.07 6.30
N LYS A 198 32.40 37.22 6.01
CA LYS A 198 32.51 37.73 4.63
C LYS A 198 33.72 37.11 3.94
N ARG A 199 33.49 36.13 3.07
CA ARG A 199 34.48 35.56 2.14
C ARG A 199 33.99 35.59 0.69
N LYS A 200 34.93 35.47 -0.23
CA LYS A 200 34.63 35.25 -1.65
C LYS A 200 34.29 33.77 -1.85
N GLY A 201 33.40 33.44 -2.77
CA GLY A 201 33.11 32.07 -3.17
C GLY A 201 33.65 31.79 -4.57
N PHE A 202 33.96 30.53 -4.87
CA PHE A 202 34.29 30.10 -6.23
C PHE A 202 33.11 29.45 -6.90
N CYS A 203 32.87 29.84 -8.15
CA CYS A 203 31.82 29.30 -8.98
C CYS A 203 32.41 28.23 -9.90
N GLU A 204 31.91 27.00 -9.84
CA GLU A 204 32.15 26.00 -10.90
C GLU A 204 31.22 26.27 -12.08
N LYS A 205 31.69 26.05 -13.32
CA LYS A 205 30.94 26.30 -14.56
C LYS A 205 30.89 25.04 -15.40
#